data_AF-A0A1V4LNN6-F1
#
_entry.id   AF-A0A1V4LNN6-F1
#
_cell.length_a   1.000
_cell.length_b   1.000
_cell.length_c   1.000
_cell.angle_alpha   90.00
_cell.angle_beta   90.00
_cell.angle_gamma   90.00
#
_symmetry.space_group_name_H-M   'P 1'
#
loop_
_entity.id
_entity.type
_entity.pdbx_description
1 polymer ?
#
loop_
_entity_poly.entity_id
_entity_poly.type
_entity_poly.pdbx_seq_one_letter_code
_entity_poly.pdbx_strand_id
1 'polypeptide(L)'
;MLNGIYLNALVEAGNASRANRETTKFTLSLNGTWDGGSKMTASTGAAFMGGQRDEARAGRFTLVSDEPVPLGTDTGASLLEYELQALASCYTVTIAMAAARRGIELESVQLELSAMPLLCGLRTGVVSGCKPICRANWRVCSAM
;
A
#
# COMPACT_ATOMS: atom_id res chain seq x y z
N MET A 1 -21.24 10.80 -3.99
CA MET A 1 -19.93 10.53 -3.36
C MET A 1 -20.14 10.59 -1.85
N LEU A 2 -19.48 9.73 -1.07
CA LEU A 2 -19.52 9.76 0.40
C LEU A 2 -18.11 9.42 0.93
N ASN A 3 -17.60 10.17 1.91
CA ASN A 3 -16.21 10.05 2.40
C ASN A 3 -15.14 10.13 1.29
N GLY A 4 -15.39 10.91 0.22
CA GLY A 4 -14.52 10.95 -0.96
C GLY A 4 -14.60 9.73 -1.90
N ILE A 5 -15.45 8.74 -1.59
CA ILE A 5 -15.63 7.52 -2.38
C ILE A 5 -16.77 7.67 -3.38
N TYR A 6 -16.50 7.34 -4.65
CA TYR A 6 -17.51 7.24 -5.71
C TYR A 6 -18.30 5.93 -5.56
N LEU A 7 -19.46 6.01 -4.90
CA LEU A 7 -20.28 4.83 -4.59
C LEU A 7 -20.75 4.05 -5.83
N ASN A 8 -21.09 4.76 -6.92
CA ASN A 8 -21.47 4.14 -8.18
C ASN A 8 -20.34 3.27 -8.74
N ALA A 9 -19.12 3.80 -8.83
CA ALA A 9 -17.95 3.07 -9.31
C ALA A 9 -17.66 1.81 -8.47
N LEU A 10 -17.84 1.90 -7.15
CA LEU A 10 -17.64 0.76 -6.24
C LEU A 10 -18.69 -0.35 -6.45
N VAL A 11 -19.96 0.04 -6.66
CA VAL A 11 -21.04 -0.89 -6.97
C VAL A 11 -20.83 -1.54 -8.34
N GLU A 12 -20.45 -0.76 -9.35
CA GLU A 12 -20.15 -1.23 -10.70
C GLU A 12 -18.97 -2.21 -10.71
N ALA A 13 -17.87 -1.89 -10.03
CA ALA A 13 -16.73 -2.79 -9.88
C ALA A 13 -17.14 -4.12 -9.20
N GLY A 14 -17.98 -4.05 -8.17
CA GLY A 14 -18.54 -5.23 -7.50
C GLY A 14 -19.43 -6.08 -8.40
N ASN A 15 -20.28 -5.45 -9.22
CA ASN A 15 -21.12 -6.13 -10.20
C ASN A 15 -20.28 -6.79 -11.30
N ALA A 16 -19.30 -6.07 -11.85
CA ALA A 16 -18.37 -6.59 -12.85
C ALA A 16 -17.63 -7.82 -12.33
N SER A 17 -17.12 -7.77 -11.10
CA SER A 17 -16.41 -8.89 -10.48
C SER A 17 -17.31 -10.12 -10.26
N ARG A 18 -18.58 -9.91 -9.89
CA ARG A 18 -19.57 -11.00 -9.74
C ARG A 18 -19.94 -11.62 -11.10
N ALA A 19 -20.06 -10.82 -12.14
CA ALA A 19 -20.40 -11.29 -13.47
C ALA A 19 -19.25 -12.07 -14.12
N ASN A 20 -18.02 -11.54 -14.04
CA ASN A 20 -16.83 -12.21 -14.54
C ASN A 20 -15.58 -11.75 -13.77
N ARG A 21 -14.99 -12.63 -12.96
CA ARG A 21 -13.79 -12.28 -12.19
C ARG A 21 -12.60 -11.95 -13.09
N GLU A 22 -12.49 -12.56 -14.27
CA GLU A 22 -11.38 -12.34 -15.19
C GLU A 22 -11.29 -10.89 -15.65
N THR A 23 -12.41 -10.19 -15.84
CA THR A 23 -12.43 -8.78 -16.25
C THR A 23 -11.99 -7.83 -15.14
N THR A 24 -11.94 -8.29 -13.90
CA THR A 24 -11.54 -7.51 -12.72
C THR A 24 -10.15 -7.86 -12.18
N LYS A 25 -9.48 -8.87 -12.74
CA LYS A 25 -8.08 -9.15 -12.42
C LYS A 25 -7.25 -7.93 -12.80
N PHE A 26 -6.48 -7.42 -11.85
CA PHE A 26 -5.58 -6.29 -12.10
C PHE A 26 -4.16 -6.62 -11.64
N THR A 27 -3.19 -6.06 -12.34
CA THR A 27 -1.76 -6.14 -12.01
C THR A 27 -1.20 -4.73 -12.03
N LEU A 28 -0.51 -4.36 -10.96
CA LEU A 28 0.33 -3.17 -10.90
C LEU A 28 1.78 -3.64 -10.89
N SER A 29 2.65 -2.92 -11.60
CA SER A 29 4.07 -3.24 -11.66
C SER A 29 4.91 -2.07 -11.16
N LEU A 30 6.11 -2.38 -10.68
CA LEU A 30 7.13 -1.43 -10.25
C LEU A 30 8.46 -1.91 -10.81
N ASN A 31 9.18 -1.04 -11.50
CA ASN A 31 10.46 -1.35 -12.12
C ASN A 31 11.55 -0.52 -11.46
N GLY A 32 12.59 -1.15 -10.92
CA GLY A 32 13.61 -0.44 -10.16
C GLY A 32 15.04 -0.92 -10.38
N THR A 33 15.96 -0.07 -9.98
CA THR A 33 17.41 -0.27 -10.03
C THR A 33 17.99 -0.08 -8.63
N TRP A 34 18.97 -0.91 -8.30
CA TRP A 34 19.77 -0.71 -7.11
C TRP A 34 20.80 0.39 -7.35
N ASP A 35 20.89 1.34 -6.43
CA ASP A 35 21.71 2.56 -6.57
C ASP A 35 22.99 2.49 -5.73
N GLY A 36 23.30 1.32 -5.15
CA GLY A 36 24.42 1.14 -4.22
C GLY A 36 23.98 1.22 -2.75
N GLY A 37 24.74 0.57 -1.86
CA GLY A 37 24.42 0.52 -0.43
C GLY A 37 23.02 -0.06 -0.18
N SER A 38 22.27 0.55 0.75
CA SER A 38 20.89 0.23 1.09
C SER A 38 19.85 1.02 0.26
N LYS A 39 20.29 1.66 -0.83
CA LYS A 39 19.45 2.54 -1.65
C LYS A 39 18.99 1.88 -2.95
N MET A 40 17.72 2.10 -3.31
CA MET A 40 17.21 1.80 -4.64
C MET A 40 16.17 2.81 -5.10
N THR A 41 16.07 2.98 -6.42
CA THR A 41 15.07 3.82 -7.06
C THR A 41 14.19 2.96 -7.97
N ALA A 42 12.89 3.16 -7.91
CA ALA A 42 11.94 2.48 -8.77
C ALA A 42 10.87 3.42 -9.31
N SER A 43 10.27 3.07 -10.43
CA SER A 43 9.12 3.79 -10.99
C SER A 43 7.98 2.84 -11.30
N THR A 44 6.73 3.32 -11.21
CA THR A 44 5.55 2.52 -11.54
C THR A 44 5.62 2.07 -13.00
N GLY A 45 5.29 0.81 -13.27
CA GLY A 45 5.13 0.31 -14.63
C GLY A 45 3.68 0.44 -15.11
N ALA A 46 3.43 -0.11 -16.30
CA ALA A 46 2.08 -0.22 -16.83
C ALA A 46 1.18 -1.03 -15.89
N ALA A 47 -0.09 -0.66 -15.85
CA ALA A 47 -1.11 -1.45 -15.18
C ALA A 47 -1.77 -2.39 -16.21
N PHE A 48 -2.28 -3.52 -15.72
CA PHE A 48 -3.10 -4.41 -16.51
C PHE A 48 -4.41 -4.64 -15.78
N MET A 49 -5.54 -4.63 -16.48
CA MET A 49 -6.85 -4.94 -15.92
C MET A 49 -7.71 -5.64 -16.96
N GLY A 50 -8.28 -6.81 -16.64
CA GLY A 50 -9.18 -7.52 -17.55
C GLY A 50 -8.56 -7.86 -18.92
N GLY A 51 -7.25 -8.10 -18.95
CA GLY A 51 -6.49 -8.33 -20.19
C GLY A 51 -6.14 -7.06 -20.98
N GLN A 52 -6.58 -5.87 -20.54
CA GLN A 52 -6.21 -4.59 -21.13
C GLN A 52 -5.01 -3.98 -20.42
N ARG A 53 -4.06 -3.46 -21.20
CA ARG A 53 -2.87 -2.77 -20.71
C ARG A 53 -3.12 -1.26 -20.67
N ASP A 54 -2.83 -0.63 -19.54
CA ASP A 54 -2.91 0.81 -19.32
C ASP A 54 -1.51 1.39 -19.09
N GLU A 55 -1.03 2.14 -20.09
CA GLU A 55 0.25 2.82 -20.08
C GLU A 55 0.23 4.15 -19.30
N ALA A 56 -0.94 4.70 -18.95
CA ALA A 56 -1.06 5.99 -18.28
C ALA A 56 -0.44 6.01 -16.87
N ARG A 57 -0.07 4.84 -16.34
CA ARG A 57 0.64 4.67 -15.06
C ARG A 57 2.14 4.39 -15.21
N ALA A 58 2.62 4.03 -16.39
CA ALA A 58 4.03 3.77 -16.61
C ALA A 58 4.86 5.05 -16.39
N GLY A 59 5.90 4.96 -15.56
CA GLY A 59 6.76 6.08 -15.15
C GLY A 59 6.09 7.14 -14.28
N ARG A 60 4.83 6.97 -13.87
CA ARG A 60 4.04 8.04 -13.25
C ARG A 60 4.52 8.45 -11.86
N PHE A 61 4.98 7.49 -11.07
CA PHE A 61 5.51 7.76 -9.74
C PHE A 61 6.88 7.13 -9.60
N THR A 62 7.82 7.87 -9.01
CA THR A 62 9.15 7.39 -8.62
C THR A 62 9.19 7.22 -7.11
N LEU A 63 9.70 6.09 -6.66
CA LEU A 63 9.86 5.71 -5.26
C LEU A 63 11.35 5.51 -5.02
N VAL A 64 11.87 6.18 -4.00
CA VAL A 64 13.25 6.02 -3.54
C VAL A 64 13.18 5.40 -2.16
N SER A 65 13.88 4.29 -1.95
CA SER A 65 14.08 3.70 -0.63
C SER A 65 15.55 3.76 -0.23
N ASP A 66 15.79 3.97 1.05
CA ASP A 66 17.11 4.01 1.69
C ASP A 66 16.94 3.67 3.17
N GLU A 67 17.99 3.34 3.90
CA GLU A 67 17.91 3.08 5.33
C GLU A 67 18.47 4.26 6.14
N PRO A 68 17.98 4.49 7.37
CA PRO A 68 18.54 5.52 8.25
C PRO A 68 19.97 5.16 8.67
N VAL A 69 20.72 6.16 9.12
CA VAL A 69 22.07 5.99 9.69
C VAL A 69 22.00 5.04 10.90
N PRO A 70 22.91 4.06 11.05
CA PRO A 70 24.15 3.85 10.28
C PRO A 70 24.04 2.87 9.11
N LEU A 71 22.84 2.38 8.77
CA LEU A 71 22.65 1.35 7.76
C LEU A 71 22.50 1.90 6.33
N GLY A 72 22.25 3.20 6.19
CA GLY A 72 22.17 3.89 4.91
C GLY A 72 22.45 5.38 5.03
N THR A 73 21.92 6.14 4.07
CA THR A 73 22.15 7.60 3.98
C THR A 73 20.92 8.44 4.31
N ASP A 74 19.81 7.81 4.71
CA ASP A 74 18.55 8.49 5.07
C ASP A 74 18.01 9.41 3.97
N THR A 75 18.22 9.04 2.69
CA THR A 75 17.80 9.84 1.51
C THR A 75 16.50 9.38 0.87
N GLY A 76 15.82 8.42 1.50
CA GLY A 76 14.54 7.85 1.08
C GLY A 76 13.94 7.07 2.24
N ALA A 77 12.65 6.76 2.17
CA ALA A 77 12.00 5.99 3.23
C ALA A 77 12.58 4.57 3.31
N SER A 78 12.72 4.05 4.52
CA SER A 78 13.15 2.67 4.75
C SER A 78 12.17 1.67 4.17
N LEU A 79 12.66 0.44 3.94
CA LEU A 79 11.81 -0.63 3.43
C LEU A 79 10.63 -0.89 4.39
N LEU A 80 10.89 -0.79 5.70
CA LEU A 80 9.88 -0.99 6.72
C LEU A 80 8.86 0.15 6.75
N GLU A 81 9.27 1.40 6.56
CA GLU A 81 8.35 2.54 6.46
C GLU A 81 7.45 2.43 5.22
N TYR A 82 7.97 1.96 4.08
CA TYR A 82 7.14 1.66 2.91
C TYR A 82 6.10 0.57 3.21
N GLU A 83 6.49 -0.50 3.92
CA GLU A 83 5.57 -1.57 4.31
C GLU A 83 4.47 -1.05 5.27
N LEU A 84 4.85 -0.26 6.27
CA LEU A 84 3.92 0.37 7.20
C LEU A 84 2.96 1.33 6.48
N GLN A 85 3.47 2.13 5.54
CA GLN A 85 2.64 3.05 4.75
C GLN A 85 1.65 2.30 3.85
N ALA A 86 2.07 1.20 3.22
CA ALA A 86 1.19 0.35 2.43
C ALA A 86 0.08 -0.26 3.30
N LEU A 87 0.44 -0.78 4.47
CA LEU A 87 -0.50 -1.34 5.43
C LEU A 87 -1.51 -0.28 5.94
N ALA A 88 -1.00 0.89 6.34
CA ALA A 88 -1.80 2.01 6.80
C ALA A 88 -2.82 2.45 5.75
N SER A 89 -2.39 2.53 4.50
CA SER A 89 -3.23 2.88 3.35
C SER A 89 -4.33 1.84 3.14
N CYS A 90 -3.99 0.54 3.14
CA CYS A 90 -4.95 -0.55 2.97
C CYS A 90 -6.07 -0.51 4.01
N TYR A 91 -5.74 -0.38 5.29
CA TYR A 91 -6.75 -0.33 6.36
C TYR A 91 -7.62 0.93 6.27
N THR A 92 -6.99 2.10 6.14
CA THR A 92 -7.70 3.39 6.15
C THR A 92 -8.68 3.48 4.98
N VAL A 93 -8.24 3.11 3.77
CA VAL A 93 -9.11 3.13 2.58
C VAL A 93 -10.22 2.08 2.68
N THR A 94 -9.93 0.90 3.21
CA THR A 94 -10.95 -0.15 3.41
C THR A 94 -12.04 0.30 4.38
N ILE A 95 -11.67 0.95 5.49
CA ILE A 95 -12.62 1.51 6.46
C ILE A 95 -13.49 2.57 5.78
N ALA A 96 -12.89 3.52 5.05
CA ALA A 96 -13.62 4.57 4.36
C ALA A 96 -14.62 4.00 3.32
N MET A 97 -14.18 3.03 2.51
CA MET A 97 -15.04 2.35 1.54
C MET A 97 -16.18 1.58 2.22
N ALA A 98 -15.91 0.88 3.32
CA ALA A 98 -16.92 0.13 4.05
C ALA A 98 -17.98 1.05 4.70
N ALA A 99 -17.54 2.16 5.31
CA ALA A 99 -18.42 3.18 5.86
C ALA A 99 -19.30 3.80 4.77
N ALA A 100 -18.68 4.21 3.65
CA ALA A 100 -19.39 4.80 2.53
C ALA A 100 -20.46 3.87 1.95
N ARG A 101 -20.15 2.57 1.79
CA ARG A 101 -21.12 1.55 1.34
C ARG A 101 -22.31 1.37 2.28
N ARG A 102 -22.15 1.69 3.56
CA ARG A 102 -23.19 1.60 4.59
C ARG A 102 -23.92 2.93 4.80
N GLY A 103 -23.57 3.98 4.05
CA GLY A 103 -24.15 5.31 4.23
C GLY A 103 -23.67 6.02 5.50
N ILE A 104 -22.54 5.59 6.08
CA ILE A 104 -21.96 6.18 7.29
C ILE A 104 -20.96 7.25 6.88
N GLU A 105 -21.18 8.49 7.31
CA GLU A 105 -20.25 9.60 7.13
C GLU A 105 -19.13 9.54 8.19
N LEU A 106 -17.89 9.62 7.74
CA LEU A 106 -16.71 9.63 8.60
C LEU A 106 -16.22 11.06 8.79
N GLU A 107 -16.01 11.45 10.04
CA GLU A 107 -15.35 12.71 10.37
C GLU A 107 -13.82 12.54 10.29
N SER A 108 -13.28 11.45 10.84
CA SER A 108 -11.85 11.16 10.75
C SER A 108 -11.51 9.68 10.93
N VAL A 109 -10.38 9.28 10.35
CA VAL A 109 -9.71 7.99 10.59
C VAL A 109 -8.25 8.29 10.88
N GLN A 110 -7.79 7.94 12.07
CA GLN A 110 -6.41 8.11 12.50
C GLN A 110 -5.78 6.74 12.81
N LEU A 111 -4.54 6.58 12.36
CA LEU A 111 -3.78 5.36 12.51
C LEU A 111 -2.34 5.69 12.93
N GLU A 112 -1.89 5.02 13.97
CA GLU A 112 -0.51 5.05 14.42
C GLU A 112 0.04 3.62 14.31
N LEU A 113 1.05 3.43 13.47
CA LEU A 113 1.73 2.15 13.30
C LEU A 113 3.18 2.27 13.74
N SER A 114 3.67 1.23 14.40
CA SER A 114 5.10 1.04 14.62
C SER A 114 5.45 -0.42 14.36
N ALA A 115 6.63 -0.64 13.78
CA ALA A 115 7.20 -1.95 13.61
C ALA A 115 8.63 -1.97 14.12
N MET A 116 9.02 -3.09 14.72
CA MET A 116 10.41 -3.32 15.12
C MET A 116 11.10 -4.17 14.06
N PRO A 117 12.12 -3.65 13.37
CA PRO A 117 12.93 -4.47 12.48
C PRO A 117 13.70 -5.48 13.33
N LEU A 118 13.41 -6.77 13.16
CA LEU A 118 14.34 -7.80 13.61
C LEU A 118 15.40 -7.97 12.51
N LEU A 119 16.68 -7.77 12.88
CA LEU A 119 17.86 -8.01 12.03
C LEU A 119 18.10 -9.50 11.69
N CYS A 120 17.04 -10.32 11.63
CA CYS A 120 17.12 -11.76 11.40
C CYS A 120 17.92 -12.15 10.16
N GLY A 121 17.97 -11.29 9.12
CA GLY A 121 18.74 -11.51 7.90
C GLY A 121 20.26 -11.38 8.05
N LEU A 122 20.75 -10.80 9.16
CA LEU A 122 22.19 -10.70 9.45
C LEU A 122 22.74 -11.88 10.27
N ARG A 123 21.88 -12.79 10.72
CA ARG A 123 22.33 -14.09 11.22
C ARG A 123 22.66 -14.96 10.01
N THR A 124 23.92 -15.39 9.91
CA THR A 124 24.40 -16.32 8.88
C THR A 124 23.61 -17.63 8.96
N GLY A 125 22.53 -17.72 8.19
CA GLY A 125 21.59 -18.83 8.22
C GLY A 125 20.21 -18.30 7.90
N VAL A 126 19.71 -18.59 6.70
CA VAL A 126 18.36 -18.20 6.25
C VAL A 126 17.34 -18.73 7.25
N VAL A 127 16.86 -17.86 8.14
CA VAL A 127 15.69 -18.13 8.97
C VAL A 127 14.49 -17.59 8.20
N SER A 128 13.80 -18.48 7.49
CA SER A 128 12.48 -18.13 6.96
C SER A 128 11.54 -17.86 8.14
N GLY A 129 10.91 -16.68 8.16
CA GLY A 129 9.86 -16.37 9.13
C GLY A 129 10.23 -15.37 10.22
N CYS A 130 11.03 -14.35 9.92
CA CYS A 130 11.12 -13.21 10.81
C CYS A 130 9.88 -12.31 10.62
N LYS A 131 8.90 -12.43 11.52
CA LYS A 131 7.70 -11.58 11.50
C LYS A 131 8.04 -10.26 12.19
N PRO A 132 7.92 -9.10 11.53
CA PRO A 132 7.96 -7.84 12.25
C PRO A 132 6.83 -7.83 13.29
N ILE A 133 7.12 -7.35 14.49
CA ILE A 133 6.07 -7.07 15.48
C ILE A 133 5.52 -5.69 15.12
N CYS A 134 4.29 -5.66 14.64
CA CYS A 134 3.57 -4.43 14.35
C CYS A 134 2.62 -4.12 15.52
N ARG A 135 2.71 -2.90 16.05
CA ARG A 135 1.67 -2.33 16.93
C ARG A 135 0.86 -1.34 16.11
N ALA A 136 -0.46 -1.39 16.27
CA ALA A 136 -1.39 -0.49 15.62
C ALA A 136 -2.35 0.10 16.66
N ASN A 137 -2.41 1.43 16.76
CA ASN A 137 -3.46 2.15 17.48
C ASN A 137 -4.38 2.83 16.46
N TRP A 138 -5.69 2.66 16.63
CA TRP A 138 -6.70 3.15 15.69
C TRP A 138 -7.74 4.01 16.39
N ARG A 139 -8.14 5.10 15.73
CA ARG A 139 -9.27 5.95 16.13
C ARG A 139 -10.13 6.27 14.91
N VAL A 140 -11.42 5.99 14.99
CA VAL A 140 -12.41 6.28 13.94
C VAL A 140 -13.51 7.11 14.57
N CYS A 141 -13.76 8.29 14.01
CA CYS A 141 -14.86 9.17 14.40
C CYS A 141 -15.85 9.27 13.23
N SER A 142 -17.13 9.01 13.48
CA SER A 142 -18.21 9.17 12.51
C SER A 142 -19.11 10.33 12.90
N ALA A 143 -19.62 11.05 11.91
CA ALA A 143 -20.70 11.99 12.15
C ALA A 143 -21.97 11.20 12.52
N MET A 144 -22.67 11.67 13.56
CA MET A 144 -23.90 11.05 14.08
C MET A 144 -25.12 11.56 13.32
#